data_AF-A0A800DZA8-F1
#
_entry.id   AF-A0A800DZA8-F1
#
_cell.length_a   1.000
_cell.length_b   1.000
_cell.length_c   1.000
_cell.angle_alpha   90.00
_cell.angle_beta   90.00
_cell.angle_gamma   90.00
#
_symmetry.space_group_name_H-M   'P 1'
#
loop_
_entity.id
_entity.type
_entity.pdbx_description
1 polymer ?
#
loop_
_entity_poly.entity_id
_entity_poly.type
_entity_poly.pdbx_seq_one_letter_code
_entity_poly.pdbx_strand_id
1 'polypeptide(L)' 'MKVIQLHKKDFNASTINLLKKQDRDAQQMVYSKYAPKMLSVCRQYIKDTHFAENIMLDGFLKVFTKIE' A
#
# COMPACT_ATOMS: atom_id res chain seq x y z
N MET A 1 -13.93 23.12 -11.08
CA MET A 1 -13.32 21.82 -11.42
C MET A 1 -11.96 21.75 -10.73
N LYS A 2 -11.67 20.71 -9.93
CA LYS A 2 -10.36 20.57 -9.27
C LYS A 2 -9.37 19.93 -10.26
N VAL A 3 -8.31 20.66 -10.60
CA VAL A 3 -7.21 20.15 -11.42
C VAL A 3 -6.47 19.10 -10.60
N ILE A 4 -6.49 17.84 -11.04
CA ILE A 4 -5.75 16.76 -10.40
C ILE A 4 -4.33 16.79 -10.96
N GLN A 5 -3.34 16.99 -10.10
CA GLN A 5 -1.93 16.88 -10.50
C GLN A 5 -1.61 15.42 -10.85
N LEU A 6 -1.41 15.14 -12.14
CA LEU A 6 -1.13 13.79 -12.67
C LEU A 6 0.28 13.26 -12.32
N HIS A 7 1.17 14.13 -11.82
CA HIS A 7 2.60 13.85 -11.72
C HIS A 7 3.16 14.01 -10.31
N LYS A 8 2.48 13.47 -9.29
CA LYS A 8 3.13 13.24 -8.00
C LYS A 8 3.88 11.92 -8.10
N LYS A 9 5.23 11.96 -8.13
CA LYS A 9 6.03 10.77 -7.79
C LYS A 9 5.71 10.45 -6.34
N ASP A 10 4.74 9.57 -6.14
CA ASP A 10 4.21 9.23 -4.82
C ASP A 10 5.26 8.59 -3.92
N PHE A 11 6.28 7.97 -4.53
CA PHE A 11 7.54 7.57 -3.91
C PHE A 11 8.71 7.97 -4.80
N ASN A 12 9.78 8.37 -4.14
CA ASN A 12 11.08 8.58 -4.76
C ASN A 12 11.90 7.28 -4.69
N ALA A 13 12.97 7.20 -5.48
CA ALA A 13 13.86 6.05 -5.50
C ALA A 13 14.45 5.75 -4.11
N SER A 14 14.60 6.77 -3.25
CA SER A 14 15.02 6.61 -1.86
C SER A 14 14.03 5.80 -1.02
N THR A 15 12.72 6.03 -1.12
CA THR A 15 11.73 5.23 -0.37
C THR A 15 11.73 3.77 -0.82
N ILE A 16 11.89 3.51 -2.12
CA ILE A 16 11.99 2.12 -2.63
C ILE A 16 13.22 1.43 -2.03
N ASN A 17 14.36 2.11 -1.96
CA ASN A 17 15.56 1.56 -1.34
C ASN A 17 15.37 1.29 0.17
N LEU A 18 14.61 2.12 0.89
CA LEU A 18 14.28 1.89 2.29
C LEU A 18 13.36 0.68 2.46
N LEU A 19 12.36 0.51 1.58
CA LEU A 19 11.48 -0.66 1.59
C LEU A 19 12.25 -1.95 1.34
N LYS A 20 13.18 -1.96 0.38
CA LYS A 20 14.10 -3.09 0.12
C LYS A 20 14.93 -3.45 1.35
N LYS A 21 15.28 -2.47 2.18
CA LYS A 21 16.00 -2.65 3.46
C LYS A 21 15.10 -3.07 4.63
N GLN A 22 13.81 -3.36 4.40
CA GLN A 22 12.83 -3.68 5.44
C GLN A 22 12.68 -2.57 6.49
N ASP A 23 12.85 -1.31 6.08
CA ASP A 23 12.67 -0.15 6.94
C ASP A 23 11.20 -0.01 7.37
N ARG A 24 10.95 -0.01 8.68
CA ARG A 24 9.60 -0.02 9.25
C ARG A 24 8.84 1.29 8.99
N ASP A 25 9.53 2.42 9.01
CA ASP A 25 8.90 3.73 8.80
C ASP A 25 8.46 3.88 7.34
N ALA A 26 9.29 3.39 6.40
CA ALA A 26 8.93 3.33 5.00
C ALA A 26 7.73 2.40 4.75
N GLN A 27 7.68 1.22 5.37
CA GLN A 27 6.54 0.31 5.27
C GLN A 27 5.26 0.94 5.84
N GLN A 28 5.34 1.58 7.01
CA GLN A 28 4.20 2.27 7.64
C GLN A 28 3.68 3.43 6.76
N MET A 29 4.58 4.19 6.14
CA MET A 29 4.22 5.28 5.22
C MET A 29 3.44 4.74 4.01
N VAL A 30 3.94 3.67 3.38
CA VAL A 30 3.28 3.04 2.22
C VAL A 30 1.92 2.48 2.60
N TYR A 31 1.87 1.74 3.72
CA TYR A 31 0.64 1.16 4.23
C TYR A 31 -0.41 2.25 4.51
N SER A 32 -0.06 3.28 5.27
CA SER A 32 -0.98 4.38 5.62
C SER A 32 -1.55 5.08 4.39
N LYS A 33 -0.74 5.20 3.32
CA LYS A 33 -1.13 5.85 2.08
C LYS A 33 -2.10 5.01 1.24
N TYR A 34 -1.90 3.70 1.16
CA TYR A 34 -2.68 2.84 0.25
C TYR A 34 -3.72 1.95 0.90
N ALA A 35 -3.65 1.72 2.22
CA ALA A 35 -4.60 0.86 2.92
C ALA A 35 -6.06 1.23 2.63
N PRO A 36 -6.49 2.51 2.64
CA PRO A 36 -7.89 2.85 2.32
C PRO A 36 -8.32 2.43 0.91
N LYS A 37 -7.43 2.60 -0.07
CA LYS A 37 -7.70 2.26 -1.47
C LYS A 37 -7.67 0.74 -1.68
N MET A 38 -6.72 0.04 -1.06
CA MET A 38 -6.60 -1.40 -1.17
C MET A 38 -7.76 -2.12 -0.48
N LEU A 39 -8.18 -1.65 0.70
CA LEU A 39 -9.37 -2.15 1.38
C LEU A 39 -10.63 -1.97 0.52
N SER A 40 -10.77 -0.82 -0.15
CA SER A 40 -11.87 -0.58 -1.08
C SER A 40 -11.90 -1.61 -2.21
N VAL A 41 -10.74 -2.00 -2.76
CA VAL A 41 -10.64 -3.07 -3.78
C VAL A 41 -10.98 -4.44 -3.20
N CYS A 42 -10.42 -4.82 -2.04
CA CYS A 42 -10.71 -6.11 -1.40
C CYS A 42 -12.21 -6.28 -1.13
N ARG A 43 -12.89 -5.21 -0.69
CA ARG A 43 -14.34 -5.21 -0.42
C ARG A 43 -15.22 -5.30 -1.67
N GLN A 44 -14.68 -5.12 -2.87
CA GLN A 44 -15.42 -5.39 -4.12
C GLN A 44 -15.60 -6.90 -4.35
N TYR A 45 -14.70 -7.72 -3.82
CA TYR A 45 -14.70 -9.17 -4.00
C TYR A 45 -15.09 -9.93 -2.74
N ILE A 46 -14.97 -9.30 -1.56
CA ILE A 46 -15.18 -9.91 -0.26
C ILE A 46 -16.26 -9.13 0.50
N LYS A 47 -17.33 -9.82 0.91
CA LYS A 47 -18.44 -9.23 1.66
C LYS A 47 -18.08 -8.91 3.12
N ASP A 48 -17.34 -9.80 3.78
CA ASP A 48 -16.94 -9.64 5.16
C ASP A 48 -15.77 -8.65 5.29
N THR A 49 -15.95 -7.58 6.06
CA THR A 49 -14.96 -6.51 6.19
C THR A 49 -13.68 -6.99 6.88
N HIS A 50 -13.79 -7.79 7.94
CA HIS A 50 -12.62 -8.28 8.67
C HIS A 50 -11.80 -9.26 7.83
N PHE A 51 -12.48 -10.10 7.04
CA PHE A 51 -11.79 -10.96 6.09
C PHE A 51 -11.12 -10.16 4.98
N ALA A 52 -11.77 -9.11 4.46
CA ALA A 52 -11.16 -8.21 3.48
C ALA A 52 -9.91 -7.50 4.05
N GLU A 53 -9.94 -7.09 5.31
CA GLU A 53 -8.79 -6.50 6.03
C GLU A 53 -7.62 -7.50 6.13
N ASN A 54 -7.90 -8.74 6.53
CA ASN A 54 -6.87 -9.80 6.60
C ASN A 54 -6.22 -10.05 5.22
N ILE A 55 -7.02 -10.18 4.16
CA ILE A 55 -6.50 -10.38 2.79
C ILE A 55 -5.69 -9.17 2.31
N MET A 56 -6.10 -7.96 2.68
CA MET A 56 -5.32 -6.75 2.40
C MET A 56 -3.95 -6.81 3.08
N LEU A 57 -3.90 -7.17 4.37
CA LEU A 57 -2.65 -7.30 5.13
C LEU A 57 -1.70 -8.33 4.51
N ASP A 58 -2.22 -9.50 4.13
CA ASP A 58 -1.44 -10.52 3.40
C ASP A 58 -0.89 -10.00 2.07
N GLY A 59 -1.68 -9.18 1.37
CA GLY A 59 -1.26 -8.50 0.15
C GLY A 59 -0.08 -7.55 0.37
N PHE A 60 -0.16 -6.70 1.40
CA PHE A 60 0.95 -5.82 1.78
C PHE A 60 2.19 -6.61 2.20
N LEU A 61 2.03 -7.68 2.98
CA LEU A 61 3.13 -8.55 3.38
C LEU A 61 3.83 -9.16 2.16
N LYS A 62 3.07 -9.65 1.17
CA LYS A 62 3.64 -10.15 -0.10
C LYS A 62 4.42 -9.08 -0.86
N VAL A 63 3.95 -7.83 -0.87
CA VAL A 63 4.68 -6.73 -1.50
C VAL A 63 5.99 -6.47 -0.77
N PHE A 64 5.95 -6.30 0.56
CA PHE A 64 7.16 -5.97 1.34
C PHE A 64 8.20 -7.09 1.36
N THR A 65 7.78 -8.35 1.27
CA THR A 65 8.69 -9.50 1.24
C THR A 65 9.28 -9.79 -0.14
N LYS A 66 8.66 -9.32 -1.22
CA LYS A 66 9.13 -9.53 -2.60
C LYS A 66 9.75 -8.29 -3.23
N ILE A 67 9.85 -7.18 -2.50
CA ILE A 67 10.46 -5.95 -3.00
C ILE A 67 11.98 -6.11 -2.95
N GLU A 68 12.55 -6.60 -4.05
CA GLU A 68 14.00 -6.78 -4.27
C GLU A 68 14.59 -5.71 -5.19
#